data_AF-A0A2D5CT16-F1
#
_entry.id   AF-A0A2D5CT16-F1
#
_cell.length_a   1.000
_cell.length_b   1.000
_cell.length_c   1.000
_cell.angle_alpha   90.00
_cell.angle_beta   90.00
_cell.angle_gamma   90.00
#
_symmetry.space_group_name_H-M   'P 1'
#
loop_
_entity.id
_entity.type
_entity.pdbx_description
1 polymer ?
#
loop_
_entity_poly.entity_id
_entity_poly.type
_entity_poly.pdbx_seq_one_letter_code
_entity_poly.pdbx_strand_id
1 'polypeptide(L)' 'MILVLADAKIWLAAGVTDMRCGFNGLAAQTELVLVGDPYSGHLFLFRGRRGDQIKMLWWDCQGLICQYRVAAHGRMG' A
#
# COMPACT_ATOMS: atom_id res chain seq x y z
N MET A 1 -9.87 -12.72 -1.57
CA MET A 1 -8.61 -13.51 -1.53
C MET A 1 -7.57 -12.69 -2.28
N ILE A 2 -6.43 -12.37 -1.66
CA ILE A 2 -5.34 -11.67 -2.36
C ILE A 2 -4.41 -12.75 -2.91
N LEU A 3 -4.16 -12.72 -4.22
CA LEU A 3 -3.08 -13.47 -4.83
C LEU A 3 -1.84 -12.59 -4.75
N VAL A 4 -0.92 -12.91 -3.86
CA VAL A 4 0.42 -12.32 -3.84
C VAL A 4 1.38 -13.40 -4.34
N LEU A 5 2.34 -13.05 -5.20
CA LEU A 5 3.32 -14.00 -5.72
C LEU A 5 4.11 -14.63 -4.57
N ALA A 6 4.53 -15.89 -4.70
CA ALA A 6 5.16 -16.65 -3.61
C ALA A 6 6.44 -16.00 -3.05
N ASP A 7 7.12 -15.17 -3.84
CA ASP A 7 8.33 -14.42 -3.44
C ASP A 7 8.06 -12.92 -3.20
N ALA A 8 6.80 -12.54 -3.04
CA ALA A 8 6.44 -11.16 -2.85
C ALA A 8 6.80 -10.65 -1.45
N LYS A 9 7.47 -9.51 -1.41
CA LYS A 9 7.80 -8.79 -0.18
C LYS A 9 6.65 -7.87 0.21
N ILE A 10 6.49 -7.67 1.52
CA ILE A 10 5.57 -6.69 2.08
C ILE A 10 6.40 -5.51 2.58
N TRP A 11 6.11 -4.33 2.06
CA TRP A 11 6.75 -3.08 2.44
C TRP A 11 5.78 -2.20 3.19
N LEU A 12 6.24 -1.53 4.23
CA LEU A 12 5.46 -0.54 4.98
C LEU A 12 6.15 0.81 4.89
N ALA A 13 5.46 1.82 4.37
CA ALA A 13 5.94 3.20 4.40
C ALA A 13 6.05 3.65 5.87
N ALA A 14 7.29 3.88 6.34
CA ALA A 14 7.62 4.15 7.75
C ALA A 14 7.18 5.56 8.24
N GLY A 15 6.19 6.18 7.60
CA GLY A 15 5.73 7.52 7.89
C GLY A 15 4.21 7.68 7.71
N VAL A 16 3.76 8.92 7.76
CA VAL A 16 2.36 9.29 7.53
C VAL A 16 2.13 9.46 6.04
N THR A 17 1.23 8.68 5.46
CA THR A 17 0.81 8.86 4.07
C THR A 17 -0.49 9.67 4.00
N ASP A 18 -0.58 10.59 3.04
CA ASP A 18 -1.86 11.21 2.69
C ASP A 18 -2.80 10.16 2.09
N MET A 19 -3.84 9.79 2.86
CA MET A 19 -4.81 8.78 2.45
C MET A 19 -5.75 9.26 1.34
N ARG A 20 -5.65 10.51 0.89
CA ARG A 20 -6.34 11.03 -0.30
C ARG A 20 -5.67 10.61 -1.61
N CYS A 21 -4.42 10.14 -1.58
CA CYS A 21 -3.73 9.66 -2.77
C CYS A 21 -4.44 8.45 -3.40
N GLY A 22 -4.68 8.51 -4.71
CA GLY A 22 -5.09 7.37 -5.54
C GLY A 22 -3.88 6.58 -6.05
N PHE A 23 -4.09 5.75 -7.07
CA PHE A 23 -3.08 4.86 -7.68
C PHE A 23 -1.75 5.57 -7.98
N ASN A 24 -1.77 6.64 -8.78
CA ASN A 24 -0.55 7.35 -9.21
C ASN A 24 0.20 7.95 -8.02
N GLY A 25 -0.52 8.50 -7.03
CA GLY A 25 0.10 9.06 -5.84
C GLY A 25 0.78 8.00 -4.98
N LEU A 26 0.14 6.83 -4.81
CA LEU A 26 0.73 5.73 -4.06
C LEU A 26 1.89 5.06 -4.82
N ALA A 27 1.80 4.93 -6.14
CA ALA A 27 2.90 4.43 -6.97
C ALA A 27 4.13 5.34 -6.87
N ALA A 28 3.93 6.67 -6.94
CA ALA A 28 5.01 7.63 -6.72
C ALA A 28 5.60 7.52 -5.30
N GLN A 29 4.78 7.26 -4.28
CA GLN A 29 5.28 7.01 -2.92
C GLN A 29 6.07 5.70 -2.83
N THR A 30 5.66 4.64 -3.52
CA THR A 30 6.43 3.40 -3.62
C THR A 30 7.82 3.66 -4.21
N GLU A 31 7.90 4.41 -5.31
CA GLU A 31 9.18 4.72 -5.95
C GLU A 31 10.06 5.64 -5.10
N LEU A 32 9.48 6.72 -4.55
CA LEU A 32 10.26 7.79 -3.91
C LEU A 32 10.57 7.53 -2.43
N VAL A 33 9.67 6.85 -1.71
CA VAL A 33 9.80 6.62 -0.25
C VAL A 33 10.29 5.22 0.05
N LEU A 34 9.71 4.21 -0.63
CA LEU A 34 10.06 2.81 -0.41
C LEU A 34 11.20 2.34 -1.32
N VAL A 35 11.57 3.14 -2.32
CA VAL A 35 12.59 2.80 -3.33
C VAL A 35 12.29 1.45 -3.98
N GLY A 36 11.00 1.19 -4.22
CA GLY A 36 10.49 -0.03 -4.82
C GLY A 36 9.89 0.21 -6.19
N ASP A 37 9.71 -0.86 -6.95
CA ASP A 37 8.94 -0.85 -8.19
C ASP A 37 7.46 -1.18 -7.88
N PRO A 38 6.50 -0.27 -8.13
CA PRO A 38 5.07 -0.52 -7.89
C PRO A 38 4.48 -1.66 -8.74
N TYR A 39 5.18 -2.08 -9.79
CA TYR A 39 4.77 -3.17 -10.69
C TYR A 39 5.44 -4.52 -10.40
N SER A 40 6.29 -4.59 -9.38
CA SER A 40 7.08 -5.79 -9.03
C SER A 40 6.27 -6.98 -8.48
N GLY A 41 4.96 -6.83 -8.28
CA GLY A 41 4.13 -7.82 -7.60
C GLY A 41 4.33 -7.88 -6.08
N HIS A 42 5.14 -6.98 -5.53
CA HIS A 42 5.24 -6.76 -4.08
C HIS A 42 4.02 -5.99 -3.54
N LEU A 43 3.76 -6.15 -2.24
CA LEU A 43 2.68 -5.46 -1.55
C LEU A 43 3.22 -4.24 -0.80
N PHE A 44 2.72 -3.06 -1.12
CA PHE A 44 3.11 -1.81 -0.48
C PHE A 44 1.98 -1.31 0.42
N LEU A 45 2.28 -1.17 1.70
CA LEU A 45 1.36 -0.72 2.75
C LEU A 45 1.64 0.73 3.11
N PHE A 46 0.57 1.51 3.19
CA PHE A 46 0.60 2.92 3.56
C PHE A 46 -0.33 3.12 4.73
N ARG A 47 0.13 3.83 5.77
CA ARG A 47 -0.65 4.10 6.99
C ARG A 47 -1.01 5.58 7.10
N GLY A 48 -2.27 5.85 7.43
CA GLY A 48 -2.77 7.21 7.61
C GLY A 48 -2.33 7.77 8.97
N ARG A 49 -2.32 9.10 9.10
CA ARG A 49 -1.87 9.81 10.31
C ARG A 49 -2.57 9.35 11.59
N ARG A 50 -3.86 9.08 11.50
CA ARG A 50 -4.72 8.69 12.63
C ARG A 50 -4.50 7.24 13.05
N GLY A 51 -3.80 6.45 12.23
CA GLY A 51 -3.52 5.04 12.49
C GLY A 51 -4.72 4.11 12.34
N ASP A 52 -5.88 4.62 11.94
CA ASP A 52 -7.12 3.89 11.68
C ASP A 52 -7.29 3.52 10.21
N GLN A 53 -6.41 3.98 9.31
CA GLN A 53 -6.52 3.78 7.87
C GLN A 53 -5.26 3.14 7.31
N ILE A 54 -5.44 2.14 6.46
CA ILE A 54 -4.37 1.56 5.64
C ILE A 54 -4.83 1.50 4.17
N LYS A 55 -3.93 1.90 3.27
CA LYS A 55 -4.01 1.57 1.85
C LYS A 55 -2.95 0.54 1.50
N MET A 56 -3.31 -0.35 0.59
CA MET A 56 -2.45 -1.40 0.07
C MET A 56 -2.39 -1.26 -1.45
N LEU A 57 -1.19 -1.27 -2.02
CA LEU A 57 -0.95 -1.20 -3.45
C LEU A 57 -0.15 -2.43 -3.89
N TRP A 58 -0.58 -3.12 -4.94
CA TRP A 58 0.21 -4.18 -5.58
C TRP A 58 -0.21 -4.38 -7.04
N TRP A 59 0.66 -5.00 -7.83
CA TRP A 59 0.40 -5.37 -9.22
C TRP A 59 0.14 -6.88 -9.32
N ASP A 60 -0.93 -7.28 -10.01
CA ASP A 60 -1.33 -8.70 -10.14
C ASP A 60 -0.98 -9.32 -11.51
N CYS A 61 -0.03 -8.72 -12.22
CA CYS A 61 0.31 -9.03 -13.63
C CYS A 61 -0.68 -8.49 -14.67
N GLN A 62 -1.88 -8.09 -14.29
CA GLN A 62 -2.91 -7.55 -15.20
C GLN A 62 -3.21 -6.07 -14.93
N GLY A 63 -3.09 -5.66 -13.68
CA GLY A 63 -3.48 -4.34 -13.24
C GLY A 63 -2.89 -3.97 -11.89
N LEU A 64 -2.86 -2.65 -11.65
CA LEU A 64 -2.50 -2.10 -10.36
C LEU A 64 -3.75 -2.12 -9.48
N ILE A 65 -3.66 -2.75 -8.31
CA ILE A 65 -4.77 -2.87 -7.38
C ILE A 65 -4.48 -2.02 -6.16
N CYS A 66 -5.49 -1.25 -5.74
CA CYS A 66 -5.46 -0.45 -4.53
C CYS A 66 -6.63 -0.87 -3.63
N GLN A 67 -6.33 -1.32 -2.42
CA GLN A 67 -7.34 -1.61 -1.41
C GLN A 67 -7.22 -0.65 -0.23
N TYR A 68 -8.37 -0.18 0.24
CA TYR A 68 -8.49 0.71 1.39
C TYR A 68 -9.20 0.00 2.51
N ARG A 69 -8.67 0.10 3.73
CA ARG A 69 -9.31 -0.41 4.94
C ARG A 69 -9.30 0.65 6.04
N VAL A 70 -10.35 0.64 6.84
CA VAL A 70 -10.51 1.47 8.03
C VAL A 70 -10.74 0.56 9.24
N ALA A 71 -10.07 0.83 10.35
CA ALA A 71 -10.25 0.10 11.60
C ALA A 71 -11.64 0.38 12.18
N ALA A 72 -12.35 -0.67 12.55
CA ALA A 72 -13.65 -0.54 13.22
C ALA A 72 -13.53 0.09 14.62
N HIS A 73 -12.43 -0.17 15.34
CA HIS A 73 -12.23 0.25 16.74
C HIS A 73 -11.17 1.34 16.90
N GLY A 74 -11.06 2.23 15.91
CA GLY A 74 -10.33 3.49 16.05
C GLY A 74 -8.82 3.43 15.84
N ARG A 75 -8.17 2.25 15.79
CA ARG A 75 -6.77 2.08 15.36
C ARG A 75 -6.52 0.68 14.78
N MET A 76 -5.65 0.60 13.78
CA MET A 76 -5.00 -0.65 13.37
C MET A 76 -3.79 -0.85 14.28
N GLY A 77 -3.77 -1.97 15.02
CA GLY A 77 -2.67 -2.38 15.90
C GLY A 77 -1.40 -2.68 15.15
#